data_AF-A0A3B1AVN9-F1
#
_entry.id   AF-A0A3B1AVN9-F1
#
_cell.length_a   1.000
_cell.length_b   1.000
_cell.length_c   1.000
_cell.angle_alpha   90.00
_cell.angle_beta   90.00
_cell.angle_gamma   90.00
#
_symmetry.space_group_name_H-M   'P 1'
#
loop_
_entity.id
_entity.type
_entity.pdbx_description
1 polymer ?
#
loop_
_entity_poly.entity_id
_entity_poly.type
_entity_poly.pdbx_seq_one_letter_code
_entity_poly.pdbx_strand_id
1 'polypeptide(L)'
;MKFQNRWRMNIKALAIGFGITLFTCHPLLADDTEIFFGGASPNASAVHPNVLFVLDTSGSMTSTDITGSSLSRLDNMKVALHSILDAATNVNVGLMRFSNSGGPVLFPISYIDEDACNVVSCAASSPSIQARVSASNDDAEEDGSQNVDLTSTTLEMVDLPAGGGGTTVSFTTDSSDNDVEEYNTNDLYEHSSDLEFFKDGSQNPQRIGLRFSSVDIPATATVTGAYLQFTVDEAGSGTVSADIYGHAHANSPTFSTSGIRGVSDRIASEAAATKVDWDGIPNPSVGNTVTSPSIAAIVQEIRATSGWSDGNPMTFMIVKDPGMTSDSSNKRTFEAGENSSVSHRPTLVITYSMGGAGATNQLIGLRFADVQIPQGVTITSAVVEFEAASADSGAAALAIDIEAGDDAASFSDTGPDQVSDRTLSGTPVPWVAAAWTTPGASEQSPDITSLVQAVVSRAGWCGGNAMAVVIGGTGTRVAKSYDQTTGGAPVLKVTYDPDSVPAGGGCINKSIVKRVAIGTDDAEQNTSNNTVGTSSSDLEMMVDSADQFIGLRFQSLQIAQGATIINAYLQFTAKDGGSAGTIDMSIYGEDTDDATTFSTGTNNIGSRALTSAVDWVSSTEMI
;
A
#
# COMPACT_ATOMS: atom_id res chain seq x y z
N MET A 1 -64.71 -6.99 54.67
CA MET A 1 -64.59 -6.65 53.23
C MET A 1 -63.12 -6.46 52.87
N LYS A 2 -62.42 -7.53 52.47
CA LYS A 2 -61.05 -7.48 51.92
C LYS A 2 -60.97 -8.47 50.75
N PHE A 3 -61.61 -8.10 49.65
CA PHE A 3 -61.51 -8.79 48.35
C PHE A 3 -61.23 -7.75 47.25
N GLN A 4 -60.29 -6.84 47.51
CA GLN A 4 -59.68 -5.99 46.49
C GLN A 4 -58.26 -5.68 46.96
N ASN A 5 -57.27 -6.37 46.40
CA ASN A 5 -55.87 -5.92 46.25
C ASN A 5 -54.89 -6.99 45.75
N ARG A 6 -55.36 -8.12 45.18
CA ARG A 6 -54.49 -9.08 44.47
C ARG A 6 -54.15 -8.68 43.01
N TRP A 7 -54.47 -7.45 42.59
CA TRP A 7 -54.26 -6.97 41.20
C TRP A 7 -53.39 -5.70 41.08
N ARG A 8 -52.66 -5.32 42.13
CA ARG A 8 -51.75 -4.15 42.09
C ARG A 8 -50.26 -4.48 42.27
N MET A 9 -49.89 -5.77 42.30
CA MET A 9 -48.51 -6.20 42.58
C MET A 9 -47.78 -6.84 41.40
N ASN A 10 -48.31 -6.76 40.18
CA ASN A 10 -47.67 -7.32 38.97
C ASN A 10 -47.39 -6.30 37.84
N ILE A 11 -47.66 -5.00 38.03
CA ILE A 11 -47.36 -3.96 37.01
C ILE A 11 -46.12 -3.13 37.38
N LYS A 12 -45.72 -3.07 38.66
CA LYS A 12 -44.51 -2.35 39.08
C LYS A 12 -43.21 -3.13 38.87
N ALA A 13 -43.25 -4.46 38.79
CA ALA A 13 -42.07 -5.28 38.56
C ALA A 13 -41.66 -5.35 37.07
N LEU A 14 -42.62 -5.17 36.15
CA LEU A 14 -42.33 -5.22 34.70
C LEU A 14 -41.81 -3.88 34.16
N ALA A 15 -42.20 -2.75 34.76
CA ALA A 15 -41.75 -1.42 34.33
C ALA A 15 -40.36 -1.01 34.83
N ILE A 16 -39.86 -1.63 35.92
CA ILE A 16 -38.50 -1.36 36.43
C ILE A 16 -37.44 -2.20 35.68
N GLY A 17 -37.83 -3.38 35.15
CA GLY A 17 -36.92 -4.24 34.39
C GLY A 17 -36.60 -3.75 32.97
N PHE A 18 -37.48 -2.96 32.35
CA PHE A 18 -37.29 -2.48 30.96
C PHE A 18 -36.59 -1.10 30.89
N GLY A 19 -36.53 -0.35 32.00
CA GLY A 19 -35.88 0.97 32.05
C GLY A 19 -34.38 0.94 32.33
N ILE A 20 -33.87 -0.15 32.92
CA ILE A 20 -32.45 -0.27 33.27
C ILE A 20 -31.61 -0.88 32.13
N THR A 21 -32.23 -1.58 31.18
CA THR A 21 -31.54 -2.17 30.02
C THR A 21 -31.30 -1.21 28.85
N LEU A 22 -31.87 0.00 28.87
CA LEU A 22 -31.75 1.00 27.79
C LEU A 22 -30.70 2.11 28.04
N PHE A 23 -29.98 2.08 29.17
CA PHE A 23 -28.97 3.10 29.52
C PHE A 23 -27.57 2.56 29.84
N THR A 24 -27.28 1.29 29.55
CA THR A 24 -25.94 0.71 29.74
C THR A 24 -25.40 0.00 28.49
N CYS A 25 -25.79 0.45 27.29
CA CYS A 25 -25.09 0.06 26.07
C CYS A 25 -23.84 0.94 25.94
N HIS A 26 -22.75 0.50 26.55
CA HIS A 26 -21.42 0.95 26.15
C HIS A 26 -21.06 0.16 24.86
N PRO A 27 -20.39 0.77 23.87
CA PRO A 27 -19.79 0.00 22.79
C PRO A 27 -18.83 -1.01 23.41
N LEU A 28 -19.08 -2.30 23.17
CA LEU A 28 -18.08 -3.34 23.41
C LEU A 28 -16.96 -3.12 22.39
N LEU A 29 -15.83 -2.60 22.87
CA LEU A 29 -14.57 -2.78 22.19
C LEU A 29 -14.26 -4.28 22.25
N ALA A 30 -13.96 -4.89 21.11
CA ALA A 30 -13.47 -6.26 21.05
C ALA A 30 -12.10 -6.30 21.75
N ASP A 31 -12.10 -6.84 22.96
CA ASP A 31 -10.93 -7.31 23.68
C ASP A 31 -11.07 -8.84 23.77
N ASP A 32 -9.96 -9.56 23.76
CA ASP A 32 -9.86 -11.03 23.92
C ASP A 32 -9.84 -11.88 22.63
N THR A 33 -8.65 -11.99 22.02
CA THR A 33 -8.17 -13.28 21.51
C THR A 33 -7.80 -14.18 22.69
N GLU A 34 -8.61 -15.19 23.01
CA GLU A 34 -8.26 -16.17 24.02
C GLU A 34 -7.54 -17.39 23.43
N ILE A 35 -6.38 -17.73 24.00
CA ILE A 35 -5.63 -18.95 23.69
C ILE A 35 -5.92 -19.98 24.78
N PHE A 36 -6.61 -21.06 24.41
CA PHE A 36 -6.91 -22.17 25.31
C PHE A 36 -5.68 -23.09 25.46
N PHE A 37 -5.05 -23.10 26.64
CA PHE A 37 -4.08 -24.13 27.01
C PHE A 37 -4.79 -25.24 27.80
N GLY A 38 -4.96 -26.40 27.16
CA GLY A 38 -5.40 -27.62 27.85
C GLY A 38 -4.33 -28.05 28.86
N GLY A 39 -4.69 -28.12 30.14
CA GLY A 39 -3.77 -28.45 31.22
C GLY A 39 -3.14 -29.84 31.10
N ALA A 40 -1.82 -29.92 31.25
CA ALA A 40 -1.11 -31.11 31.65
C ALA A 40 0.17 -30.77 32.47
N SER A 41 0.44 -31.63 33.43
CA SER A 41 1.44 -31.61 34.52
C SER A 41 2.88 -31.16 34.15
N PRO A 42 3.64 -30.56 35.09
CA PRO A 42 5.02 -30.13 34.88
C PRO A 42 5.95 -31.34 34.92
N ASN A 43 6.33 -31.87 33.76
CA ASN A 43 7.52 -32.71 33.50
C ASN A 43 7.57 -33.10 32.02
N ALA A 44 7.66 -32.12 31.12
CA ALA A 44 7.63 -32.42 29.69
C ALA A 44 8.56 -31.53 28.87
N SER A 45 9.84 -31.93 28.77
CA SER A 45 10.70 -31.57 27.62
C SER A 45 10.23 -32.23 26.30
N ALA A 46 8.93 -32.53 26.16
CA ALA A 46 8.37 -33.29 25.03
C ALA A 46 6.89 -32.99 24.72
N VAL A 47 6.27 -31.99 25.37
CA VAL A 47 4.89 -31.59 25.06
C VAL A 47 4.93 -30.23 24.38
N HIS A 48 4.77 -30.23 23.07
CA HIS A 48 4.59 -29.04 22.26
C HIS A 48 3.09 -28.79 22.09
N PRO A 49 2.52 -27.67 22.57
CA PRO A 49 1.11 -27.37 22.34
C PRO A 49 0.86 -27.15 20.85
N ASN A 50 -0.29 -27.63 20.36
CA ASN A 50 -0.71 -27.44 18.97
C ASN A 50 -1.43 -26.10 18.81
N VAL A 51 -0.93 -25.26 17.93
CA VAL A 51 -1.51 -24.00 17.51
C VAL A 51 -1.87 -24.12 16.04
N LEU A 52 -3.14 -23.94 15.70
CA LEU A 52 -3.59 -23.85 14.30
C LEU A 52 -3.98 -22.42 14.02
N PHE A 53 -3.18 -21.72 13.21
CA PHE A 53 -3.55 -20.39 12.72
C PHE A 53 -4.59 -20.55 11.63
N VAL A 54 -5.75 -19.93 11.83
CA VAL A 54 -6.83 -19.87 10.83
C VAL A 54 -6.89 -18.44 10.33
N LEU A 55 -6.41 -18.21 9.11
CA LEU A 55 -6.42 -16.89 8.49
C LEU A 55 -7.72 -16.68 7.73
N ASP A 56 -8.49 -15.67 8.13
CA ASP A 56 -9.61 -15.19 7.32
C ASP A 56 -9.06 -14.45 6.10
N THR A 57 -9.51 -14.85 4.92
CA THR A 57 -9.23 -14.17 3.65
C THR A 57 -10.53 -13.68 3.01
N SER A 58 -11.57 -13.44 3.80
CA SER A 58 -12.83 -12.86 3.34
C SER A 58 -12.65 -11.42 2.85
N GLY A 59 -13.62 -10.91 2.08
CA GLY A 59 -13.48 -9.62 1.39
C GLY A 59 -13.29 -8.40 2.31
N SER A 60 -13.60 -8.48 3.61
CA SER A 60 -13.31 -7.39 4.56
C SER A 60 -11.82 -7.25 4.88
N MET A 61 -11.01 -8.26 4.56
CA MET A 61 -9.58 -8.33 4.83
C MET A 61 -8.73 -7.56 3.80
N THR A 62 -9.33 -7.11 2.71
CA THR A 62 -8.66 -6.25 1.71
C THR A 62 -8.73 -4.75 2.07
N SER A 63 -9.45 -4.38 3.14
CA SER A 63 -9.53 -3.00 3.63
C SER A 63 -8.31 -2.64 4.50
N THR A 64 -7.98 -1.35 4.60
CA THR A 64 -6.97 -0.80 5.53
C THR A 64 -7.62 -0.46 6.88
N ASP A 65 -6.94 -0.74 8.00
CA ASP A 65 -7.42 -0.42 9.36
C ASP A 65 -6.64 0.69 10.07
N ILE A 66 -5.45 0.99 9.58
CA ILE A 66 -4.54 1.94 10.21
C ILE A 66 -4.53 3.19 9.35
N THR A 67 -4.99 4.31 9.91
CA THR A 67 -4.93 5.62 9.24
C THR A 67 -3.48 5.96 8.91
N GLY A 68 -3.18 6.07 7.60
CA GLY A 68 -1.84 6.35 7.08
C GLY A 68 -0.99 5.11 6.73
N SER A 69 -1.53 3.89 6.85
CA SER A 69 -0.87 2.68 6.35
C SER A 69 -1.44 2.25 5.00
N SER A 70 -0.55 1.94 4.03
CA SER A 70 -0.90 1.32 2.75
C SER A 70 -1.04 -0.21 2.81
N LEU A 71 -0.91 -0.79 4.02
CA LEU A 71 -1.08 -2.23 4.25
C LEU A 71 -2.57 -2.57 4.44
N SER A 72 -3.06 -3.56 3.68
CA SER A 72 -4.38 -4.15 3.95
C SER A 72 -4.38 -4.84 5.33
N ARG A 73 -5.56 -5.05 5.91
CA ARG A 73 -5.75 -5.86 7.13
C ARG A 73 -5.06 -7.22 7.00
N LEU A 74 -5.19 -7.85 5.84
CA LEU A 74 -4.57 -9.14 5.56
C LEU A 74 -3.04 -9.04 5.57
N ASP A 75 -2.47 -7.98 5.00
CA ASP A 75 -1.01 -7.81 4.96
C ASP A 75 -0.46 -7.51 6.36
N ASN A 76 -1.16 -6.70 7.15
CA ASN A 76 -0.84 -6.51 8.56
C ASN A 76 -0.90 -7.83 9.35
N MET A 77 -1.91 -8.67 9.09
CA MET A 77 -2.00 -10.00 9.71
C MET A 77 -0.88 -10.93 9.29
N LYS A 78 -0.42 -10.90 8.03
CA LYS A 78 0.74 -11.67 7.59
C LYS A 78 2.01 -11.22 8.30
N VAL A 79 2.25 -9.90 8.36
CA VAL A 79 3.42 -9.33 9.06
C VAL A 79 3.40 -9.72 10.54
N ALA A 80 2.26 -9.59 11.20
CA ALA A 80 2.09 -10.01 12.59
C ALA A 80 2.29 -11.52 12.76
N LEU A 81 1.76 -12.34 11.85
CA LEU A 81 1.96 -13.78 11.88
C LEU A 81 3.43 -14.14 11.70
N HIS A 82 4.15 -13.54 10.75
CA HIS A 82 5.59 -13.75 10.60
C HIS A 82 6.33 -13.40 11.89
N SER A 83 6.05 -12.24 12.48
CA SER A 83 6.65 -11.84 13.76
C SER A 83 6.34 -12.82 14.90
N ILE A 84 5.11 -13.33 14.98
CA ILE A 84 4.71 -14.34 15.97
C ILE A 84 5.44 -15.66 15.72
N LEU A 85 5.53 -16.12 14.47
CA LEU A 85 6.21 -17.36 14.11
C LEU A 85 7.71 -17.28 14.39
N ASP A 86 8.35 -16.14 14.13
CA ASP A 86 9.75 -15.88 14.43
C ASP A 86 10.02 -15.80 15.96
N ALA A 87 9.01 -15.37 16.72
CA ALA A 87 9.08 -15.29 18.17
C ALA A 87 8.71 -16.60 18.89
N ALA A 88 7.88 -17.44 18.27
CA ALA A 88 7.35 -18.65 18.88
C ALA A 88 8.41 -19.75 19.00
N THR A 89 8.36 -20.48 20.11
CA THR A 89 9.25 -21.62 20.37
C THR A 89 8.50 -22.73 21.04
N ASN A 90 8.96 -23.97 20.88
CA ASN A 90 8.44 -25.13 21.60
C ASN A 90 6.94 -25.42 21.36
N VAL A 91 6.40 -24.99 20.21
CA VAL A 91 5.00 -25.17 19.80
C VAL A 91 4.93 -25.95 18.50
N ASN A 92 3.85 -26.69 18.30
CA ASN A 92 3.50 -27.22 16.97
C ASN A 92 2.59 -26.21 16.30
N VAL A 93 2.88 -25.83 15.07
CA VAL A 93 2.11 -24.84 14.32
C VAL A 93 1.56 -25.47 13.05
N GLY A 94 0.28 -25.25 12.79
CA GLY A 94 -0.33 -25.44 11.48
C GLY A 94 -0.93 -24.14 10.96
N LEU A 95 -1.15 -24.09 9.65
CA LEU A 95 -1.77 -22.94 8.99
C LEU A 95 -2.97 -23.41 8.17
N MET A 96 -4.09 -22.72 8.32
CA MET A 96 -5.31 -22.94 7.57
C MET A 96 -5.78 -21.62 6.98
N ARG A 97 -6.26 -21.67 5.74
CA ARG A 97 -7.01 -20.57 5.14
C ARG A 97 -8.48 -20.79 5.40
N PHE A 98 -9.19 -19.73 5.77
CA PHE A 98 -10.64 -19.71 5.87
C PHE A 98 -11.19 -18.65 4.92
N SER A 99 -12.11 -19.05 4.06
CA SER A 99 -12.88 -18.16 3.19
C SER A 99 -14.36 -18.31 3.50
N ASN A 100 -15.25 -17.51 2.87
CA ASN A 100 -16.69 -17.40 3.14
C ASN A 100 -17.48 -18.72 3.33
N SER A 101 -16.94 -19.88 2.97
CA SER A 101 -17.52 -21.21 3.17
C SER A 101 -16.55 -22.29 3.71
N GLY A 102 -15.48 -21.89 4.41
CA GLY A 102 -14.40 -22.78 4.89
C GLY A 102 -13.10 -22.62 4.11
N GLY A 103 -12.12 -23.49 4.36
CA GLY A 103 -10.92 -23.55 3.53
C GLY A 103 -9.91 -24.62 3.94
N PRO A 104 -8.85 -24.81 3.13
CA PRO A 104 -7.89 -25.88 3.31
C PRO A 104 -6.89 -25.57 4.43
N VAL A 105 -6.40 -26.62 5.09
CA VAL A 105 -5.14 -26.57 5.84
C VAL A 105 -4.03 -26.38 4.80
N LEU A 106 -3.38 -25.22 4.85
CA LEU A 106 -2.27 -24.84 3.96
C LEU A 106 -0.95 -25.46 4.42
N PHE A 107 -0.76 -25.61 5.73
CA PHE A 107 0.40 -26.23 6.33
C PHE A 107 -0.04 -27.11 7.50
N PRO A 108 0.34 -28.40 7.53
CA PRO A 108 -0.06 -29.30 8.60
C PRO A 108 0.52 -28.85 9.94
N ILE A 109 -0.10 -29.27 11.04
CA ILE A 109 0.41 -28.98 12.38
C ILE A 109 1.69 -29.80 12.60
N SER A 110 2.83 -29.14 12.65
CA SER A 110 4.15 -29.73 12.89
C SER A 110 4.96 -28.88 13.85
N TYR A 111 6.03 -29.43 14.39
CA TYR A 111 6.94 -28.67 15.26
C TYR A 111 7.52 -27.47 14.51
N ILE A 112 7.49 -26.29 15.14
CA ILE A 112 7.84 -25.02 14.47
C ILE A 112 9.29 -24.96 13.96
N ASP A 113 10.19 -25.71 14.61
CA ASP A 113 11.61 -25.80 14.23
C ASP A 113 11.93 -27.03 13.35
N GLU A 114 10.93 -27.84 12.96
CA GLU A 114 11.13 -29.00 12.08
C GLU A 114 11.44 -28.56 10.64
N ASP A 115 12.23 -29.35 9.92
CA ASP A 115 12.49 -29.12 8.50
C ASP A 115 11.17 -29.22 7.70
N ALA A 116 10.79 -28.13 7.04
CA ALA A 116 9.58 -28.08 6.21
C ALA A 116 9.56 -29.20 5.15
N CYS A 117 10.72 -29.62 4.64
CA CYS A 117 10.83 -30.71 3.68
C CYS A 117 10.51 -32.09 4.28
N ASN A 118 10.72 -32.28 5.59
CA ASN A 118 10.28 -33.48 6.30
C ASN A 118 8.77 -33.45 6.59
N VAL A 119 8.17 -32.26 6.65
CA VAL A 119 6.76 -32.06 7.00
C VAL A 119 5.83 -32.19 5.78
N VAL A 120 6.16 -31.55 4.66
CA VAL A 120 5.29 -31.53 3.46
C VAL A 120 5.84 -32.30 2.25
N SER A 121 6.97 -33.00 2.40
CA SER A 121 7.68 -33.72 1.33
C SER A 121 7.99 -32.83 0.11
N CYS A 122 9.18 -32.23 0.10
CA CYS A 122 9.65 -31.37 -1.01
C CYS A 122 9.78 -32.10 -2.36
N ALA A 123 9.59 -33.42 -2.40
CA ALA A 123 9.74 -34.25 -3.59
C ALA A 123 8.55 -34.23 -4.58
N ALA A 124 7.43 -33.57 -4.26
CA ALA A 124 6.23 -33.56 -5.13
C ALA A 124 5.71 -32.16 -5.52
N SER A 125 6.29 -31.09 -4.98
CA SER A 125 5.98 -29.71 -5.37
C SER A 125 7.28 -29.05 -5.79
N SER A 126 7.41 -28.70 -7.08
CA SER A 126 8.47 -27.80 -7.50
C SER A 126 8.39 -26.53 -6.64
N PRO A 127 9.40 -26.20 -5.84
CA PRO A 127 9.36 -25.05 -4.96
C PRO A 127 9.07 -23.80 -5.78
N SER A 128 8.01 -23.08 -5.40
CA SER A 128 7.65 -21.79 -5.99
C SER A 128 8.10 -20.67 -5.07
N ILE A 129 9.01 -19.83 -5.52
CA ILE A 129 9.41 -18.60 -4.86
C ILE A 129 8.52 -17.46 -5.36
N GLN A 130 8.07 -16.62 -4.44
CA GLN A 130 7.40 -15.37 -4.75
C GLN A 130 8.16 -14.24 -4.07
N ALA A 131 8.67 -13.31 -4.86
CA ALA A 131 9.30 -12.10 -4.37
C ALA A 131 8.46 -10.92 -4.83
N ARG A 132 8.03 -10.07 -3.89
CA ARG A 132 7.21 -8.89 -4.17
C ARG A 132 8.07 -7.64 -4.06
N VAL A 133 7.76 -6.62 -4.86
CA VAL A 133 8.25 -5.25 -4.63
C VAL A 133 7.92 -4.84 -3.18
N SER A 134 8.94 -4.45 -2.41
CA SER A 134 8.84 -4.38 -0.95
C SER A 134 8.97 -2.97 -0.36
N ALA A 135 9.32 -1.99 -1.19
CA ALA A 135 9.51 -0.60 -0.82
C ALA A 135 9.24 0.31 -2.04
N SER A 136 8.97 1.58 -1.80
CA SER A 136 8.73 2.57 -2.88
C SER A 136 9.94 2.75 -3.81
N ASN A 137 11.16 2.52 -3.30
CA ASN A 137 12.37 2.57 -4.13
C ASN A 137 12.69 1.24 -4.84
N ASP A 138 11.77 0.27 -4.81
CA ASP A 138 11.84 -0.98 -5.54
C ASP A 138 11.00 -0.97 -6.82
N ASP A 139 10.15 0.03 -7.04
CA ASP A 139 9.44 0.25 -8.29
C ASP A 139 9.59 1.69 -8.78
N ALA A 140 10.05 1.83 -10.02
CA ALA A 140 10.47 3.10 -10.58
C ALA A 140 9.85 3.32 -11.95
N GLU A 141 9.40 4.54 -12.20
CA GLU A 141 9.01 5.02 -13.53
C GLU A 141 10.04 6.01 -14.03
N GLU A 142 10.70 5.70 -15.13
CA GLU A 142 11.64 6.63 -15.77
C GLU A 142 11.04 7.21 -17.05
N ASP A 143 10.85 8.53 -17.09
CA ASP A 143 10.40 9.23 -18.29
C ASP A 143 11.53 9.31 -19.35
N GLY A 144 11.22 9.69 -20.59
CA GLY A 144 12.26 9.81 -21.63
C GLY A 144 13.13 11.06 -21.53
N SER A 145 12.94 11.90 -20.50
CA SER A 145 13.92 12.89 -20.06
C SER A 145 14.84 12.33 -18.97
N GLN A 146 14.67 11.05 -18.64
CA GLN A 146 15.42 10.27 -17.65
C GLN A 146 15.16 10.73 -16.21
N ASN A 147 14.01 11.34 -15.95
CA ASN A 147 13.54 11.61 -14.59
C ASN A 147 12.90 10.34 -14.03
N VAL A 148 13.25 10.02 -12.79
CA VAL A 148 12.78 8.81 -12.10
C VAL A 148 11.75 9.20 -11.03
N ASP A 149 10.56 8.61 -11.09
CA ASP A 149 9.55 8.66 -10.04
C ASP A 149 9.55 7.34 -9.27
N LEU A 150 9.64 7.43 -7.94
CA LEU A 150 9.65 6.32 -6.99
C LEU A 150 8.44 6.34 -6.05
N THR A 151 7.48 7.23 -6.31
CA THR A 151 6.35 7.49 -5.41
C THR A 151 5.01 7.43 -6.11
N SER A 152 5.03 7.15 -7.42
CA SER A 152 3.83 7.03 -8.23
C SER A 152 2.95 5.92 -7.67
N THR A 153 1.65 6.21 -7.55
CA THR A 153 0.65 5.24 -7.10
C THR A 153 0.33 4.18 -8.18
N THR A 154 0.82 4.38 -9.40
CA THR A 154 0.58 3.46 -10.51
C THR A 154 1.86 3.24 -11.30
N LEU A 155 1.96 2.10 -11.96
CA LEU A 155 3.03 1.81 -12.90
C LEU A 155 2.45 1.86 -14.30
N GLU A 156 2.64 2.97 -14.99
CA GLU A 156 2.23 3.22 -16.36
C GLU A 156 3.24 2.62 -17.32
N MET A 157 3.06 1.34 -17.66
CA MET A 157 3.87 0.68 -18.66
C MET A 157 3.63 1.31 -20.03
N VAL A 158 4.53 2.24 -20.35
CA VAL A 158 4.77 2.96 -21.60
C VAL A 158 3.61 3.83 -22.13
N ASP A 159 3.94 5.10 -22.38
CA ASP A 159 3.13 6.06 -23.11
C ASP A 159 3.32 5.96 -24.64
N LEU A 160 2.24 6.22 -25.36
CA LEU A 160 2.11 6.10 -26.82
C LEU A 160 2.82 7.24 -27.58
N PRO A 161 3.11 7.03 -28.88
CA PRO A 161 3.57 8.08 -29.75
C PRO A 161 2.59 9.24 -29.83
N ALA A 162 3.14 10.46 -29.79
CA ALA A 162 2.52 11.75 -30.03
C ALA A 162 1.08 11.69 -30.59
N GLY A 163 0.10 11.73 -29.69
CA GLY A 163 -1.29 12.00 -29.99
C GLY A 163 -2.20 10.78 -30.07
N GLY A 164 -2.87 10.43 -28.97
CA GLY A 164 -4.13 9.69 -29.05
C GLY A 164 -4.50 8.87 -27.82
N GLY A 165 -5.07 9.52 -26.80
CA GLY A 165 -5.79 8.87 -25.71
C GLY A 165 -5.68 9.61 -24.38
N GLY A 166 -6.31 10.78 -24.24
CA GLY A 166 -6.31 11.49 -22.96
C GLY A 166 -7.19 10.80 -21.91
N THR A 167 -6.71 10.73 -20.67
CA THR A 167 -7.49 10.35 -19.50
C THR A 167 -8.65 11.32 -19.34
N THR A 168 -9.88 10.81 -19.25
CA THR A 168 -11.08 11.62 -19.03
C THR A 168 -11.60 11.41 -17.62
N VAL A 169 -11.62 12.47 -16.84
CA VAL A 169 -12.16 12.53 -15.47
C VAL A 169 -13.37 13.45 -15.43
N SER A 170 -14.29 13.20 -14.49
CA SER A 170 -15.50 14.00 -14.31
C SER A 170 -15.72 14.35 -12.84
N PHE A 171 -16.02 15.61 -12.56
CA PHE A 171 -16.24 16.15 -11.22
C PHE A 171 -17.62 16.79 -11.16
N THR A 172 -18.42 16.47 -10.14
CA THR A 172 -19.75 17.05 -9.93
C THR A 172 -19.72 18.04 -8.76
N THR A 173 -20.64 19.00 -8.72
CA THR A 173 -20.85 19.79 -7.49
C THR A 173 -21.36 18.90 -6.35
N ASP A 174 -20.83 19.10 -5.14
CA ASP A 174 -20.99 18.17 -4.00
C ASP A 174 -21.69 18.78 -2.77
N SER A 175 -21.96 20.09 -2.77
CA SER A 175 -22.73 20.78 -1.72
C SER A 175 -23.36 22.06 -2.25
N SER A 176 -24.33 22.62 -1.52
CA SER A 176 -25.04 23.86 -1.84
C SER A 176 -24.14 25.04 -2.15
N ASP A 177 -23.02 25.13 -1.43
CA ASP A 177 -22.13 26.28 -1.50
C ASP A 177 -21.19 26.19 -2.72
N ASN A 178 -21.43 25.24 -3.63
CA ASN A 178 -20.62 24.96 -4.81
C ASN A 178 -21.33 25.26 -6.15
N ASP A 179 -22.59 25.68 -6.11
CA ASP A 179 -23.35 26.12 -7.28
C ASP A 179 -24.28 27.28 -6.92
N VAL A 180 -23.72 28.47 -6.98
CA VAL A 180 -24.32 29.69 -6.43
C VAL A 180 -24.82 30.60 -7.53
N GLU A 181 -25.83 31.40 -7.20
CA GLU A 181 -26.35 32.46 -8.05
C GLU A 181 -26.14 33.82 -7.40
N GLU A 182 -25.55 34.75 -8.12
CA GLU A 182 -25.42 36.14 -7.68
C GLU A 182 -26.43 37.02 -8.42
N TYR A 183 -27.31 37.68 -7.68
CA TYR A 183 -28.30 38.59 -8.23
C TYR A 183 -27.67 39.91 -8.72
N ASN A 184 -28.45 40.70 -9.47
CA ASN A 184 -28.03 42.03 -9.91
C ASN A 184 -27.81 43.04 -8.75
N THR A 185 -28.37 42.77 -7.56
CA THR A 185 -28.09 43.49 -6.30
C THR A 185 -26.75 43.09 -5.66
N ASN A 186 -26.12 42.05 -6.20
CA ASN A 186 -24.91 41.37 -5.74
C ASN A 186 -25.05 40.57 -4.44
N ASP A 187 -26.28 40.23 -4.08
CA ASP A 187 -26.54 39.24 -3.04
C ASP A 187 -26.31 37.84 -3.63
N LEU A 188 -25.64 36.99 -2.85
CA LEU A 188 -25.34 35.61 -3.23
C LEU A 188 -26.44 34.68 -2.70
N TYR A 189 -26.85 33.74 -3.54
CA TYR A 189 -27.85 32.74 -3.23
C TYR A 189 -27.26 31.34 -3.43
N GLU A 190 -27.15 30.56 -2.36
CA GLU A 190 -26.42 29.28 -2.31
C GLU A 190 -27.36 28.07 -2.23
N HIS A 191 -28.68 28.28 -2.22
CA HIS A 191 -29.66 27.22 -1.96
C HIS A 191 -30.78 27.20 -3.01
N SER A 192 -30.46 27.60 -4.24
CA SER A 192 -31.42 27.49 -5.34
C SER A 192 -31.64 26.02 -5.72
N SER A 193 -32.87 25.68 -6.10
CA SER A 193 -33.18 24.34 -6.65
C SER A 193 -32.68 24.15 -8.07
N ASP A 194 -32.40 25.26 -8.75
CA ASP A 194 -32.11 25.36 -10.16
C ASP A 194 -31.15 26.53 -10.41
N LEU A 195 -30.49 26.49 -11.56
CA LEU A 195 -29.56 27.52 -12.01
C LEU A 195 -30.20 28.25 -13.19
N GLU A 196 -30.72 29.45 -12.94
CA GLU A 196 -31.28 30.30 -13.97
C GLU A 196 -30.19 31.12 -14.64
N PHE A 197 -29.92 30.78 -15.89
CA PHE A 197 -28.97 31.53 -16.69
C PHE A 197 -29.58 32.90 -17.03
N PHE A 198 -29.19 33.86 -16.20
CA PHE A 198 -29.36 35.31 -16.34
C PHE A 198 -30.80 35.82 -16.22
N LYS A 199 -31.78 34.93 -16.01
CA LYS A 199 -33.18 35.32 -15.90
C LYS A 199 -33.95 34.56 -14.81
N ASP A 200 -34.09 35.20 -13.65
CA ASP A 200 -35.06 34.88 -12.61
C ASP A 200 -35.84 36.14 -12.18
N GLY A 201 -37.18 36.04 -12.16
CA GLY A 201 -38.06 37.06 -11.61
C GLY A 201 -37.71 38.50 -11.98
N SER A 202 -37.45 39.36 -10.99
CA SER A 202 -36.96 40.74 -11.17
C SER A 202 -35.44 40.91 -10.98
N GLN A 203 -34.72 39.85 -10.61
CA GLN A 203 -33.32 39.88 -10.15
C GLN A 203 -32.30 39.74 -11.29
N ASN A 204 -32.45 40.51 -12.37
CA ASN A 204 -31.75 40.26 -13.64
C ASN A 204 -30.68 41.31 -14.00
N PRO A 205 -29.53 40.93 -14.59
CA PRO A 205 -29.09 39.55 -14.85
C PRO A 205 -28.47 38.90 -13.60
N GLN A 206 -28.71 37.59 -13.42
CA GLN A 206 -27.95 36.76 -12.49
C GLN A 206 -26.55 36.44 -13.04
N ARG A 207 -25.67 35.98 -12.16
CA ARG A 207 -24.36 35.39 -12.49
C ARG A 207 -24.24 34.06 -11.78
N ILE A 208 -23.65 33.07 -12.42
CA ILE A 208 -23.56 31.71 -11.86
C ILE A 208 -22.11 31.45 -11.45
N GLY A 209 -21.92 30.87 -10.27
CA GLY A 209 -20.62 30.41 -9.78
C GLY A 209 -20.66 28.91 -9.53
N LEU A 210 -19.78 28.15 -10.18
CA LEU A 210 -19.66 26.69 -10.01
C LEU A 210 -18.30 26.36 -9.45
N ARG A 211 -18.24 25.72 -8.28
CA ARG A 211 -17.02 25.27 -7.64
C ARG A 211 -17.01 23.74 -7.56
N PHE A 212 -15.90 23.15 -7.95
CA PHE A 212 -15.66 21.71 -7.84
C PHE A 212 -14.66 21.50 -6.71
N SER A 213 -15.06 20.81 -5.63
CA SER A 213 -14.33 20.78 -4.36
C SER A 213 -13.01 20.00 -4.39
N SER A 214 -12.93 18.96 -5.22
CA SER A 214 -11.73 18.15 -5.43
C SER A 214 -11.59 17.92 -6.93
N VAL A 215 -10.63 18.57 -7.57
CA VAL A 215 -10.31 18.35 -8.99
C VAL A 215 -8.98 17.64 -9.06
N ASP A 216 -9.07 16.31 -9.20
CA ASP A 216 -7.91 15.42 -9.17
C ASP A 216 -7.27 15.36 -10.58
N ILE A 217 -6.50 16.41 -10.91
CA ILE A 217 -5.69 16.48 -12.13
C ILE A 217 -4.22 16.79 -11.77
N PRO A 218 -3.26 15.95 -12.19
CA PRO A 218 -1.85 16.14 -11.86
C PRO A 218 -1.27 17.47 -12.32
N ALA A 219 -0.32 18.01 -11.55
CA ALA A 219 0.40 19.24 -11.88
C ALA A 219 1.41 19.09 -13.04
N THR A 220 1.43 17.96 -13.75
CA THR A 220 2.17 17.72 -15.00
C THR A 220 1.24 17.45 -16.19
N ALA A 221 -0.08 17.39 -15.96
CA ALA A 221 -1.07 17.18 -16.99
C ALA A 221 -1.13 18.33 -18.02
N THR A 222 -1.26 17.98 -19.29
CA THR A 222 -1.66 18.81 -20.41
C THR A 222 -3.12 18.54 -20.72
N VAL A 223 -3.97 19.55 -20.56
CA VAL A 223 -5.41 19.46 -20.81
C VAL A 223 -5.65 19.45 -22.32
N THR A 224 -6.18 18.34 -22.84
CA THR A 224 -6.48 18.15 -24.27
C THR A 224 -7.94 18.41 -24.60
N GLY A 225 -8.83 18.35 -23.60
CA GLY A 225 -10.24 18.72 -23.69
C GLY A 225 -10.81 19.05 -22.32
N ALA A 226 -11.77 19.95 -22.24
CA ALA A 226 -12.59 20.11 -21.05
C ALA A 226 -13.90 20.80 -21.41
N TYR A 227 -15.00 20.44 -20.73
CA TYR A 227 -16.31 21.09 -20.89
C TYR A 227 -17.12 20.98 -19.60
N LEU A 228 -18.07 21.90 -19.43
CA LEU A 228 -19.11 21.81 -18.40
C LEU A 228 -20.35 21.14 -19.01
N GLN A 229 -20.99 20.27 -18.25
CA GLN A 229 -22.23 19.57 -18.61
C GLN A 229 -23.33 19.93 -17.61
N PHE A 230 -24.50 20.22 -18.14
CA PHE A 230 -25.70 20.62 -17.39
C PHE A 230 -26.89 19.76 -17.79
N THR A 231 -27.84 19.56 -16.88
CA THR A 231 -29.13 18.91 -17.18
C THR A 231 -30.22 19.97 -17.21
N VAL A 232 -31.08 19.96 -18.23
CA VAL A 232 -32.18 20.93 -18.35
C VAL A 232 -33.27 20.61 -17.33
N ASP A 233 -33.57 21.55 -16.44
CA ASP A 233 -34.65 21.42 -15.45
C ASP A 233 -35.99 21.96 -15.99
N GLU A 234 -35.98 23.12 -16.64
CA GLU A 234 -37.17 23.73 -17.21
C GLU A 234 -37.06 24.01 -18.71
N ALA A 235 -38.21 24.09 -19.38
CA ALA A 235 -38.26 24.48 -20.79
C ALA A 235 -37.78 25.93 -20.97
N GLY A 236 -36.71 26.11 -21.76
CA GLY A 236 -36.17 27.42 -22.08
C GLY A 236 -36.91 28.16 -23.21
N SER A 237 -36.50 29.40 -23.46
CA SER A 237 -37.03 30.26 -24.53
C SER A 237 -35.90 31.03 -25.23
N GLY A 238 -36.13 31.41 -26.50
CA GLY A 238 -35.24 32.29 -27.27
C GLY A 238 -33.77 31.85 -27.34
N THR A 239 -32.88 32.84 -27.49
CA THR A 239 -31.44 32.64 -27.67
C THR A 239 -30.70 33.16 -26.44
N VAL A 240 -29.96 32.27 -25.79
CA VAL A 240 -29.12 32.61 -24.63
C VAL A 240 -27.66 32.42 -25.03
N SER A 241 -26.83 33.40 -24.70
CA SER A 241 -25.37 33.35 -24.85
C SER A 241 -24.72 33.74 -23.53
N ALA A 242 -23.60 33.10 -23.20
CA ALA A 242 -22.89 33.29 -21.95
C ALA A 242 -21.38 33.43 -22.17
N ASP A 243 -20.72 34.06 -21.22
CA ASP A 243 -19.26 34.09 -21.11
C ASP A 243 -18.85 33.21 -19.93
N ILE A 244 -17.90 32.31 -20.16
CA ILE A 244 -17.34 31.43 -19.15
C ILE A 244 -15.94 31.91 -18.78
N TYR A 245 -15.74 32.15 -17.48
CA TYR A 245 -14.47 32.49 -16.87
C TYR A 245 -14.05 31.41 -15.89
N GLY A 246 -12.75 31.22 -15.71
CA GLY A 246 -12.18 30.48 -14.59
C GLY A 246 -11.75 31.40 -13.46
N HIS A 247 -11.71 30.91 -12.22
CA HIS A 247 -11.05 31.61 -11.12
C HIS A 247 -9.54 31.28 -11.15
N ALA A 248 -8.69 32.27 -11.41
CA ALA A 248 -7.22 32.13 -11.51
C ALA A 248 -6.56 31.94 -10.14
N HIS A 249 -6.97 30.88 -9.42
CA HIS A 249 -6.51 30.57 -8.10
C HIS A 249 -6.25 29.06 -7.99
N ALA A 250 -5.06 28.69 -7.51
CA ALA A 250 -4.62 27.30 -7.48
C ALA A 250 -5.43 26.41 -6.51
N ASN A 251 -6.05 26.99 -5.49
CA ASN A 251 -6.93 26.31 -4.53
C ASN A 251 -8.12 27.22 -4.25
N SER A 252 -9.14 27.20 -5.12
CA SER A 252 -10.25 28.14 -5.09
C SER A 252 -11.07 28.06 -3.78
N PRO A 253 -11.18 29.16 -3.01
CA PRO A 253 -11.96 29.17 -1.76
C PRO A 253 -13.45 28.91 -2.01
N THR A 254 -14.17 28.46 -0.98
CA THR A 254 -15.63 28.31 -1.04
C THR A 254 -16.30 29.66 -1.30
N PHE A 255 -17.53 29.61 -1.82
CA PHE A 255 -18.40 30.78 -1.72
C PHE A 255 -18.79 30.99 -0.24
N SER A 256 -19.15 32.22 0.13
CA SER A 256 -19.47 32.55 1.52
C SER A 256 -20.67 33.47 1.60
N THR A 257 -21.67 33.04 2.35
CA THR A 257 -22.89 33.80 2.69
C THR A 257 -22.63 35.11 3.44
N SER A 258 -21.42 35.32 3.98
CA SER A 258 -21.04 36.57 4.66
C SER A 258 -20.51 37.63 3.70
N GLY A 259 -20.24 37.27 2.44
CA GLY A 259 -19.73 38.17 1.40
C GLY A 259 -20.82 38.53 0.38
N ILE A 260 -20.96 39.83 0.10
CA ILE A 260 -21.62 40.30 -1.13
C ILE A 260 -20.64 40.12 -2.30
N ARG A 261 -21.12 39.91 -3.53
CA ARG A 261 -20.31 39.92 -4.78
C ARG A 261 -19.33 38.75 -4.97
N GLY A 262 -19.59 37.57 -4.40
CA GLY A 262 -18.68 36.41 -4.47
C GLY A 262 -18.34 35.92 -5.89
N VAL A 263 -19.22 36.13 -6.88
CA VAL A 263 -18.96 35.81 -8.29
C VAL A 263 -18.39 37.03 -9.01
N SER A 264 -18.98 38.21 -8.80
CA SER A 264 -18.56 39.46 -9.43
C SER A 264 -17.13 39.89 -9.09
N ASP A 265 -16.69 39.72 -7.83
CA ASP A 265 -15.34 40.10 -7.41
C ASP A 265 -14.29 39.17 -8.02
N ARG A 266 -14.56 37.87 -8.08
CA ARG A 266 -13.70 36.91 -8.78
C ARG A 266 -13.57 37.26 -10.26
N ILE A 267 -14.66 37.67 -10.92
CA ILE A 267 -14.60 38.11 -12.32
C ILE A 267 -13.77 39.40 -12.48
N ALA A 268 -13.91 40.35 -11.54
CA ALA A 268 -13.30 41.68 -11.67
C ALA A 268 -11.80 41.70 -11.42
N SER A 269 -11.28 40.85 -10.53
CA SER A 269 -9.87 40.90 -10.11
C SER A 269 -9.11 39.57 -10.13
N GLU A 270 -9.80 38.44 -10.25
CA GLU A 270 -9.21 37.11 -10.05
C GLU A 270 -9.57 36.12 -11.18
N ALA A 271 -10.12 36.61 -12.29
CA ALA A 271 -10.48 35.77 -13.42
C ALA A 271 -9.24 35.30 -14.17
N ALA A 272 -9.29 34.07 -14.69
CA ALA A 272 -8.40 33.60 -15.73
C ALA A 272 -8.42 34.59 -16.90
N ALA A 273 -7.23 34.87 -17.46
CA ALA A 273 -7.05 35.72 -18.62
C ALA A 273 -7.80 35.18 -19.84
N THR A 274 -7.97 33.86 -19.91
CA THR A 274 -8.76 33.20 -20.95
C THR A 274 -10.25 33.19 -20.59
N LYS A 275 -11.07 33.71 -21.50
CA LYS A 275 -12.54 33.61 -21.49
C LYS A 275 -12.99 32.71 -22.64
N VAL A 276 -14.07 31.96 -22.45
CA VAL A 276 -14.74 31.21 -23.52
C VAL A 276 -16.14 31.76 -23.75
N ASP A 277 -16.44 32.15 -24.99
CA ASP A 277 -17.79 32.52 -25.43
C ASP A 277 -18.62 31.25 -25.63
N TRP A 278 -19.79 31.19 -24.98
CA TRP A 278 -20.80 30.15 -25.16
C TRP A 278 -22.02 30.73 -25.88
N ASP A 279 -21.89 30.82 -27.19
CA ASP A 279 -22.95 31.36 -28.04
C ASP A 279 -24.06 30.36 -28.33
N GLY A 280 -25.31 30.82 -28.23
CA GLY A 280 -26.47 30.05 -28.68
C GLY A 280 -26.68 28.76 -27.90
N ILE A 281 -26.69 28.84 -26.57
CA ILE A 281 -26.89 27.70 -25.67
C ILE A 281 -28.12 26.87 -26.11
N PRO A 282 -27.95 25.56 -26.39
CA PRO A 282 -29.05 24.69 -26.82
C PRO A 282 -30.24 24.68 -25.86
N ASN A 283 -31.44 24.40 -26.38
CA ASN A 283 -32.69 24.27 -25.62
C ASN A 283 -33.37 22.91 -25.88
N PRO A 284 -32.75 21.78 -25.48
CA PRO A 284 -33.39 20.48 -25.61
C PRO A 284 -34.54 20.31 -24.60
N SER A 285 -35.29 19.22 -24.70
CA SER A 285 -36.36 18.92 -23.73
C SER A 285 -35.80 18.70 -22.33
N VAL A 286 -36.59 19.02 -21.30
CA VAL A 286 -36.30 18.76 -19.88
C VAL A 286 -35.75 17.34 -19.66
N GLY A 287 -34.72 17.24 -18.81
CA GLY A 287 -33.97 16.02 -18.50
C GLY A 287 -32.86 15.66 -19.49
N ASN A 288 -32.74 16.34 -20.63
CA ASN A 288 -31.59 16.17 -21.52
C ASN A 288 -30.40 17.03 -21.09
N THR A 289 -29.20 16.61 -21.49
CA THR A 289 -27.96 17.30 -21.14
C THR A 289 -27.53 18.31 -22.19
N VAL A 290 -26.90 19.39 -21.74
CA VAL A 290 -26.32 20.46 -22.55
C VAL A 290 -24.85 20.62 -22.14
N THR A 291 -23.93 20.68 -23.11
CA THR A 291 -22.50 20.85 -22.85
C THR A 291 -22.02 22.22 -23.31
N SER A 292 -21.08 22.80 -22.57
CA SER A 292 -20.38 24.02 -22.98
C SER A 292 -19.44 23.76 -24.16
N PRO A 293 -18.96 24.83 -24.83
CA PRO A 293 -17.78 24.75 -25.68
C PRO A 293 -16.55 24.33 -24.87
N SER A 294 -15.45 24.05 -25.57
CA SER A 294 -14.21 23.65 -24.91
C SER A 294 -13.69 24.75 -23.98
N ILE A 295 -13.55 24.42 -22.71
CA ILE A 295 -12.93 25.25 -21.67
C ILE A 295 -11.51 24.76 -21.32
N ALA A 296 -10.92 23.89 -22.16
CA ALA A 296 -9.60 23.30 -21.94
C ALA A 296 -8.52 24.34 -21.63
N ALA A 297 -8.54 25.48 -22.34
CA ALA A 297 -7.59 26.57 -22.13
C ALA A 297 -7.74 27.23 -20.74
N ILE A 298 -8.97 27.38 -20.24
CA ILE A 298 -9.23 27.92 -18.90
C ILE A 298 -8.70 26.94 -17.83
N VAL A 299 -8.99 25.66 -17.98
CA VAL A 299 -8.51 24.61 -17.06
C VAL A 299 -6.98 24.55 -17.07
N GLN A 300 -6.37 24.58 -18.26
CA GLN A 300 -4.91 24.58 -18.44
C GLN A 300 -4.26 25.79 -17.75
N GLU A 301 -4.91 26.96 -17.81
CA GLU A 301 -4.44 28.18 -17.17
C GLU A 301 -4.50 28.08 -15.64
N ILE A 302 -5.64 27.66 -15.06
CA ILE A 302 -5.78 27.53 -13.60
C ILE A 302 -4.76 26.53 -13.05
N ARG A 303 -4.61 25.37 -13.68
CA ARG A 303 -3.62 24.34 -13.29
C ARG A 303 -2.17 24.80 -13.45
N ALA A 304 -1.90 25.79 -14.30
CA ALA A 304 -0.57 26.39 -14.43
C ALA A 304 -0.26 27.42 -13.32
N THR A 305 -1.24 27.75 -12.47
CA THR A 305 -1.05 28.66 -11.33
C THR A 305 -0.17 28.01 -10.26
N SER A 306 0.82 28.75 -9.75
CA SER A 306 1.71 28.27 -8.70
C SER A 306 0.94 27.86 -7.44
N GLY A 307 1.23 26.67 -6.92
CA GLY A 307 0.53 26.10 -5.76
C GLY A 307 -0.63 25.16 -6.10
N TRP A 308 -0.81 24.82 -7.39
CA TRP A 308 -1.74 23.77 -7.79
C TRP A 308 -1.25 22.41 -7.30
N SER A 309 -2.14 21.66 -6.65
CA SER A 309 -1.95 20.30 -6.18
C SER A 309 -3.16 19.46 -6.54
N ASP A 310 -2.98 18.14 -6.61
CA ASP A 310 -4.06 17.20 -6.85
C ASP A 310 -5.16 17.34 -5.78
N GLY A 311 -6.43 17.29 -6.18
CA GLY A 311 -7.57 17.52 -5.31
C GLY A 311 -7.80 18.97 -4.90
N ASN A 312 -7.08 19.93 -5.48
CA ASN A 312 -7.41 21.33 -5.27
C ASN A 312 -8.75 21.70 -5.93
N PRO A 313 -9.54 22.59 -5.31
CA PRO A 313 -10.80 23.06 -5.85
C PRO A 313 -10.63 24.05 -7.01
N MET A 314 -11.48 23.91 -8.03
CA MET A 314 -11.55 24.79 -9.20
C MET A 314 -12.90 25.50 -9.27
N THR A 315 -12.94 26.75 -9.74
CA THR A 315 -14.20 27.50 -9.89
C THR A 315 -14.34 28.09 -11.28
N PHE A 316 -15.56 28.04 -11.80
CA PHE A 316 -16.00 28.69 -13.03
C PHE A 316 -17.07 29.73 -12.72
N MET A 317 -17.01 30.86 -13.40
CA MET A 317 -18.03 31.91 -13.34
C MET A 317 -18.66 32.07 -14.71
N ILE A 318 -19.99 32.00 -14.77
CA ILE A 318 -20.75 32.09 -16.00
C ILE A 318 -21.60 33.36 -15.94
N VAL A 319 -21.44 34.24 -16.92
CA VAL A 319 -22.15 35.52 -16.97
C VAL A 319 -22.79 35.77 -18.32
N LYS A 320 -23.80 36.63 -18.33
CA LYS A 320 -24.54 36.99 -19.54
C LYS A 320 -23.60 37.61 -20.57
N ASP A 321 -23.65 37.14 -21.81
CA ASP A 321 -22.99 37.82 -22.92
C ASP A 321 -23.44 39.30 -22.99
N PRO A 322 -22.52 40.27 -23.14
CA PRO A 322 -22.87 41.70 -23.18
C PRO A 322 -23.92 42.08 -24.22
N GLY A 323 -24.02 41.36 -25.35
CA GLY A 323 -24.95 41.60 -26.44
C GLY A 323 -26.36 41.06 -26.24
N MET A 324 -26.58 40.22 -25.23
CA MET A 324 -27.86 39.55 -24.94
C MET A 324 -28.78 40.39 -24.02
N THR A 325 -30.10 40.34 -24.22
CA THR A 325 -31.09 40.85 -23.25
C THR A 325 -31.51 39.77 -22.24
N SER A 326 -31.46 40.08 -20.94
CA SER A 326 -32.02 39.23 -19.87
C SER A 326 -33.51 39.52 -19.67
N ASP A 327 -34.35 38.85 -20.45
CA ASP A 327 -35.80 38.95 -20.33
C ASP A 327 -36.45 37.58 -20.53
N SER A 328 -37.76 37.48 -20.28
CA SER A 328 -38.51 36.21 -20.35
C SER A 328 -38.50 35.56 -21.75
N SER A 329 -38.10 36.29 -22.78
CA SER A 329 -37.97 35.77 -24.14
C SER A 329 -36.69 34.96 -24.33
N ASN A 330 -35.70 35.10 -23.44
CA ASN A 330 -34.44 34.37 -23.47
C ASN A 330 -34.12 33.76 -22.11
N LYS A 331 -34.49 32.49 -21.91
CA LYS A 331 -34.32 31.76 -20.63
C LYS A 331 -33.66 30.40 -20.86
N ARG A 332 -32.70 30.04 -19.99
CA ARG A 332 -32.23 28.65 -19.79
C ARG A 332 -32.20 28.39 -18.29
N THR A 333 -32.67 27.22 -17.88
CA THR A 333 -32.68 26.78 -16.49
C THR A 333 -32.15 25.37 -16.44
N PHE A 334 -31.18 25.16 -15.57
CA PHE A 334 -30.51 23.88 -15.39
C PHE A 334 -30.66 23.40 -13.96
N GLU A 335 -30.57 22.10 -13.77
CA GLU A 335 -30.56 21.47 -12.45
C GLU A 335 -29.37 21.99 -11.63
N ALA A 336 -29.64 22.37 -10.37
CA ALA A 336 -28.62 22.69 -9.38
C ALA A 336 -28.07 21.39 -8.74
N GLY A 337 -27.01 21.50 -7.95
CA GLY A 337 -26.49 20.46 -7.05
C GLY A 337 -27.49 20.10 -5.95
N GLU A 338 -28.31 21.07 -5.56
CA GLU A 338 -29.33 20.95 -4.53
C GLU A 338 -30.59 20.25 -5.04
N ASN A 339 -31.11 19.28 -4.26
CA ASN A 339 -32.33 18.51 -4.53
C ASN A 339 -32.38 17.70 -5.85
N SER A 340 -31.33 17.72 -6.68
CA SER A 340 -31.19 16.86 -7.85
C SER A 340 -30.45 15.56 -7.53
N SER A 341 -30.74 14.50 -8.29
CA SER A 341 -29.92 13.28 -8.22
C SER A 341 -28.52 13.57 -8.73
N VAL A 342 -27.49 12.89 -8.20
CA VAL A 342 -26.07 13.09 -8.57
C VAL A 342 -25.83 13.11 -10.09
N SER A 343 -26.61 12.34 -10.87
CA SER A 343 -26.53 12.30 -12.34
C SER A 343 -27.02 13.56 -13.08
N HIS A 344 -27.70 14.49 -12.40
CA HIS A 344 -28.23 15.71 -12.99
C HIS A 344 -27.43 16.97 -12.62
N ARG A 345 -26.54 16.86 -11.64
CA ARG A 345 -25.73 17.97 -11.13
C ARG A 345 -24.79 18.53 -12.21
N PRO A 346 -24.46 19.83 -12.15
CA PRO A 346 -23.41 20.41 -12.99
C PRO A 346 -22.12 19.58 -12.88
N THR A 347 -21.59 19.17 -14.02
CA THR A 347 -20.43 18.28 -14.11
C THR A 347 -19.32 18.93 -14.93
N LEU A 348 -18.11 19.01 -14.39
CA LEU A 348 -16.89 19.35 -15.11
C LEU A 348 -16.27 18.07 -15.65
N VAL A 349 -16.12 17.98 -16.97
CA VAL A 349 -15.42 16.88 -17.64
C VAL A 349 -14.11 17.40 -18.17
N ILE A 350 -13.00 16.75 -17.81
CA ILE A 350 -11.65 17.10 -18.26
C ILE A 350 -11.02 15.88 -18.90
N THR A 351 -10.57 16.04 -20.14
CA THR A 351 -9.67 15.12 -20.82
C THR A 351 -8.26 15.71 -20.79
N TYR A 352 -7.33 15.03 -20.15
CA TYR A 352 -5.94 15.46 -20.08
C TYR A 352 -5.00 14.32 -20.50
N SER A 353 -3.84 14.69 -20.99
CA SER A 353 -2.71 13.79 -21.21
C SER A 353 -1.59 14.27 -20.32
N MET A 354 -0.86 13.40 -19.66
CA MET A 354 0.39 13.77 -19.01
C MET A 354 1.37 14.16 -20.12
N GLY A 355 1.69 15.45 -20.27
CA GLY A 355 2.27 15.95 -21.51
C GLY A 355 3.76 16.21 -21.42
N GLY A 356 4.55 15.40 -22.12
CA GLY A 356 5.86 15.77 -22.64
C GLY A 356 5.86 15.66 -24.17
N ALA A 357 6.42 16.66 -24.86
CA ALA A 357 6.54 16.65 -26.30
C ALA A 357 7.44 15.50 -26.78
N GLY A 358 6.89 14.63 -27.64
CA GLY A 358 7.60 13.52 -28.26
C GLY A 358 7.37 12.21 -27.53
N ALA A 359 7.19 11.12 -28.28
CA ALA A 359 7.13 9.78 -27.72
C ALA A 359 8.37 9.55 -26.83
N THR A 360 8.19 9.57 -25.52
CA THR A 360 9.22 9.15 -24.57
C THR A 360 8.90 7.73 -24.16
N ASN A 361 9.80 6.81 -24.48
CA ASN A 361 9.71 5.41 -24.09
C ASN A 361 9.89 5.33 -22.56
N GLN A 362 8.81 5.51 -21.81
CA GLN A 362 8.84 5.37 -20.35
C GLN A 362 9.26 3.95 -20.00
N LEU A 363 10.24 3.84 -19.10
CA LEU A 363 10.72 2.56 -18.61
C LEU A 363 10.17 2.32 -17.21
N ILE A 364 9.76 1.09 -16.95
CA ILE A 364 9.39 0.63 -15.62
C ILE A 364 10.52 -0.25 -15.10
N GLY A 365 11.11 0.15 -13.98
CA GLY A 365 12.07 -0.65 -13.23
C GLY A 365 11.37 -1.32 -12.06
N LEU A 366 11.48 -2.64 -11.93
CA LEU A 366 10.96 -3.37 -10.77
C LEU A 366 12.09 -4.18 -10.14
N ARG A 367 12.38 -3.91 -8.88
CA ARG A 367 13.35 -4.62 -8.06
C ARG A 367 12.61 -5.53 -7.09
N PHE A 368 13.01 -6.78 -7.06
CA PHE A 368 12.55 -7.78 -6.12
C PHE A 368 13.69 -8.05 -5.15
N ALA A 369 13.55 -7.63 -3.90
CA ALA A 369 14.50 -7.95 -2.83
C ALA A 369 14.36 -9.41 -2.36
N ASP A 370 15.40 -9.93 -1.72
CA ASP A 370 15.38 -11.23 -1.03
C ASP A 370 14.91 -12.41 -1.92
N VAL A 371 15.44 -12.51 -3.14
CA VAL A 371 15.04 -13.56 -4.09
C VAL A 371 15.75 -14.87 -3.72
N GLN A 372 15.10 -15.69 -2.90
CA GLN A 372 15.63 -16.93 -2.32
C GLN A 372 15.72 -18.11 -3.31
N ILE A 373 16.47 -17.92 -4.41
CA ILE A 373 16.72 -18.94 -5.43
C ILE A 373 18.20 -19.36 -5.38
N PRO A 374 18.51 -20.65 -5.16
CA PRO A 374 19.89 -21.13 -5.13
C PRO A 374 20.64 -20.86 -6.43
N GLN A 375 21.92 -20.49 -6.31
CA GLN A 375 22.78 -20.28 -7.46
C GLN A 375 22.90 -21.50 -8.36
N GLY A 376 22.77 -21.28 -9.67
CA GLY A 376 22.97 -22.29 -10.71
C GLY A 376 21.85 -23.31 -10.83
N VAL A 377 20.77 -23.19 -10.05
CA VAL A 377 19.60 -24.06 -10.17
C VAL A 377 18.89 -23.87 -11.51
N THR A 378 18.25 -24.93 -12.00
CA THR A 378 17.44 -24.89 -13.23
C THR A 378 16.06 -24.32 -12.93
N ILE A 379 15.74 -23.20 -13.58
CA ILE A 379 14.43 -22.55 -13.52
C ILE A 379 13.49 -23.27 -14.49
N THR A 380 12.27 -23.57 -14.04
CA THR A 380 11.24 -24.27 -14.84
C THR A 380 10.12 -23.35 -15.31
N SER A 381 9.84 -22.26 -14.57
CA SER A 381 8.89 -21.22 -14.95
C SER A 381 9.22 -19.93 -14.21
N ALA A 382 9.14 -18.79 -14.88
CA ALA A 382 9.19 -17.49 -14.21
C ALA A 382 8.26 -16.48 -14.89
N VAL A 383 7.46 -15.76 -14.10
CA VAL A 383 6.57 -14.69 -14.56
C VAL A 383 6.55 -13.54 -13.56
N VAL A 384 6.30 -12.32 -14.02
CA VAL A 384 5.90 -11.20 -13.16
C VAL A 384 4.39 -11.08 -13.19
N GLU A 385 3.78 -11.08 -12.03
CA GLU A 385 2.35 -10.85 -11.83
C GLU A 385 2.11 -9.40 -11.40
N PHE A 386 1.11 -8.79 -12.00
CA PHE A 386 0.64 -7.43 -11.78
C PHE A 386 -0.82 -7.46 -11.34
N GLU A 387 -1.24 -6.41 -10.62
CA GLU A 387 -2.66 -6.09 -10.45
C GLU A 387 -2.99 -4.86 -11.30
N ALA A 388 -4.02 -4.94 -12.14
CA ALA A 388 -4.43 -3.82 -12.99
C ALA A 388 -4.95 -2.65 -12.13
N ALA A 389 -4.41 -1.44 -12.32
CA ALA A 389 -4.92 -0.24 -11.66
C ALA A 389 -6.10 0.38 -12.41
N SER A 390 -6.12 0.27 -13.75
CA SER A 390 -7.16 0.80 -14.62
C SER A 390 -7.56 -0.21 -15.70
N ALA A 391 -8.55 0.14 -16.52
CA ALA A 391 -8.92 -0.64 -17.69
C ALA A 391 -8.29 -0.07 -18.96
N ASP A 392 -7.41 -0.84 -19.60
CA ASP A 392 -6.68 -0.47 -20.81
C ASP A 392 -6.94 -1.48 -21.93
N SER A 393 -7.52 -1.00 -23.04
CA SER A 393 -7.86 -1.86 -24.19
C SER A 393 -7.06 -1.56 -25.45
N GLY A 394 -6.17 -0.55 -25.40
CA GLY A 394 -5.25 -0.23 -26.50
C GLY A 394 -4.29 -1.38 -26.80
N ALA A 395 -3.83 -1.46 -28.04
CA ALA A 395 -2.75 -2.39 -28.39
C ALA A 395 -1.48 -2.00 -27.64
N ALA A 396 -0.86 -2.95 -26.95
CA ALA A 396 0.39 -2.76 -26.24
C ALA A 396 1.42 -3.82 -26.66
N ALA A 397 2.59 -3.35 -27.04
CA ALA A 397 3.75 -4.16 -27.42
C ALA A 397 4.91 -3.74 -26.52
N LEU A 398 5.00 -4.43 -25.39
CA LEU A 398 6.01 -4.28 -24.36
C LEU A 398 7.16 -5.26 -24.59
N ALA A 399 8.23 -5.10 -23.84
CA ALA A 399 9.36 -6.00 -23.77
C ALA A 399 9.91 -5.96 -22.34
N ILE A 400 10.23 -7.14 -21.80
CA ILE A 400 10.80 -7.28 -20.47
C ILE A 400 12.25 -7.75 -20.63
N ASP A 401 13.16 -7.07 -19.97
CA ASP A 401 14.54 -7.53 -19.78
C ASP A 401 14.86 -7.57 -18.28
N ILE A 402 16.03 -8.09 -17.94
CA ILE A 402 16.50 -8.22 -16.56
C ILE A 402 17.90 -7.61 -16.44
N GLU A 403 18.18 -6.99 -15.30
CA GLU A 403 19.52 -6.51 -14.96
C GLU A 403 20.51 -7.68 -14.91
N ALA A 404 21.63 -7.56 -15.61
CA ALA A 404 22.74 -8.50 -15.62
C ALA A 404 23.71 -8.26 -14.43
N GLY A 405 23.16 -7.95 -13.26
CA GLY A 405 23.85 -7.81 -11.98
C GLY A 405 23.73 -9.08 -11.13
N ASP A 406 24.60 -9.21 -10.13
CA ASP A 406 24.53 -10.31 -9.14
C ASP A 406 23.63 -9.97 -7.96
N ASP A 407 23.53 -8.68 -7.60
CA ASP A 407 22.64 -8.12 -6.57
C ASP A 407 22.21 -6.72 -7.00
N ALA A 408 20.95 -6.56 -7.38
CA ALA A 408 20.44 -5.31 -7.93
C ALA A 408 20.33 -4.24 -6.84
N ALA A 409 20.94 -3.08 -7.06
CA ALA A 409 20.77 -1.92 -6.17
C ALA A 409 19.35 -1.35 -6.26
N SER A 410 18.82 -0.79 -5.17
CA SER A 410 17.54 -0.04 -5.20
C SER A 410 17.61 1.13 -6.17
N PHE A 411 16.44 1.57 -6.66
CA PHE A 411 16.36 2.76 -7.49
C PHE A 411 16.54 4.04 -6.65
N SER A 412 16.86 5.15 -7.31
CA SER A 412 17.02 6.46 -6.69
C SER A 412 16.33 7.53 -7.53
N ASP A 413 15.85 8.59 -6.90
CA ASP A 413 15.38 9.82 -7.55
C ASP A 413 16.49 10.89 -7.61
N THR A 414 17.65 10.61 -6.98
CA THR A 414 18.80 11.53 -6.92
C THR A 414 19.82 11.29 -8.04
N GLY A 415 19.37 11.42 -9.28
CA GLY A 415 20.22 11.34 -10.48
C GLY A 415 19.41 10.91 -11.70
N PRO A 416 19.84 11.27 -12.93
CA PRO A 416 19.21 10.73 -14.12
C PRO A 416 19.49 9.22 -14.25
N ASP A 417 18.73 8.56 -15.11
CA ASP A 417 19.09 7.27 -15.73
C ASP A 417 19.02 6.01 -14.85
N GLN A 418 18.31 6.02 -13.70
CA GLN A 418 18.39 4.87 -12.76
C GLN A 418 17.77 3.55 -13.27
N VAL A 419 16.88 3.59 -14.27
CA VAL A 419 16.30 2.42 -14.93
C VAL A 419 17.00 2.17 -16.26
N SER A 420 17.26 3.22 -17.05
CA SER A 420 17.86 3.14 -18.38
C SER A 420 19.36 2.83 -18.38
N ASP A 421 20.13 3.20 -17.34
CA ASP A 421 21.55 2.85 -17.19
C ASP A 421 21.77 1.44 -16.65
N ARG A 422 20.71 0.71 -16.27
CA ARG A 422 20.83 -0.67 -15.83
C ARG A 422 21.47 -1.49 -16.94
N THR A 423 22.57 -2.17 -16.62
CA THR A 423 23.20 -3.08 -17.57
C THR A 423 22.34 -4.34 -17.68
N LEU A 424 21.55 -4.44 -18.74
CA LEU A 424 20.60 -5.54 -18.95
C LEU A 424 21.25 -6.78 -19.56
N SER A 425 20.54 -7.91 -19.54
CA SER A 425 20.97 -9.16 -20.17
C SER A 425 21.17 -9.03 -21.69
N GLY A 426 20.43 -8.10 -22.32
CA GLY A 426 20.52 -7.79 -23.75
C GLY A 426 19.66 -8.70 -24.64
N THR A 427 18.84 -9.57 -24.05
CA THR A 427 17.91 -10.46 -24.77
C THR A 427 16.48 -10.31 -24.25
N PRO A 428 15.82 -9.15 -24.47
CA PRO A 428 14.49 -8.90 -23.94
C PRO A 428 13.45 -9.88 -24.48
N VAL A 429 12.53 -10.30 -23.62
CA VAL A 429 11.37 -11.11 -23.95
C VAL A 429 10.24 -10.20 -24.46
N PRO A 430 9.79 -10.35 -25.72
CA PRO A 430 8.70 -9.53 -26.25
C PRO A 430 7.36 -9.89 -25.58
N TRP A 431 6.58 -8.88 -25.25
CA TRP A 431 5.28 -8.99 -24.60
C TRP A 431 4.21 -8.24 -25.37
N VAL A 432 3.40 -8.98 -26.12
CA VAL A 432 2.15 -8.44 -26.68
C VAL A 432 1.08 -8.52 -25.60
N ALA A 433 0.92 -7.46 -24.82
CA ALA A 433 0.01 -7.46 -23.68
C ALA A 433 -1.45 -7.44 -24.13
N ALA A 434 -2.25 -8.39 -23.64
CA ALA A 434 -3.70 -8.40 -23.86
C ALA A 434 -4.37 -7.19 -23.17
N ALA A 435 -5.59 -6.87 -23.56
CA ALA A 435 -6.36 -5.80 -22.92
C ALA A 435 -6.63 -6.13 -21.44
N TRP A 436 -6.37 -5.17 -20.55
CA TRP A 436 -6.71 -5.24 -19.13
C TRP A 436 -8.10 -4.63 -18.96
N THR A 437 -9.14 -5.45 -18.86
CA THR A 437 -10.53 -4.95 -18.91
C THR A 437 -11.13 -4.65 -17.55
N THR A 438 -10.45 -5.03 -16.46
CA THR A 438 -11.02 -5.00 -15.12
C THR A 438 -9.97 -4.54 -14.10
N PRO A 439 -10.13 -3.34 -13.51
CA PRO A 439 -9.29 -2.91 -12.40
C PRO A 439 -9.32 -3.92 -11.25
N GLY A 440 -8.17 -4.17 -10.63
CA GLY A 440 -7.98 -5.19 -9.60
C GLY A 440 -7.81 -6.61 -10.13
N ALA A 441 -7.89 -6.84 -11.45
CA ALA A 441 -7.59 -8.14 -12.02
C ALA A 441 -6.09 -8.45 -11.95
N SER A 442 -5.77 -9.72 -11.71
CA SER A 442 -4.40 -10.21 -11.76
C SER A 442 -4.01 -10.52 -13.20
N GLU A 443 -2.91 -9.93 -13.64
CA GLU A 443 -2.39 -9.99 -15.01
C GLU A 443 -0.93 -10.46 -14.97
N GLN A 444 -0.50 -11.23 -15.97
CA GLN A 444 0.84 -11.83 -15.97
C GLN A 444 1.65 -11.43 -17.20
N SER A 445 2.95 -11.29 -16.99
CA SER A 445 3.92 -11.22 -18.08
C SER A 445 3.96 -12.54 -18.88
N PRO A 446 4.62 -12.54 -20.05
CA PRO A 446 5.07 -13.77 -20.68
C PRO A 446 6.07 -14.51 -19.77
N ASP A 447 6.39 -15.74 -20.16
CA ASP A 447 7.43 -16.53 -19.49
C ASP A 447 8.82 -15.87 -19.66
N ILE A 448 9.40 -15.46 -18.55
CA ILE A 448 10.74 -14.86 -18.44
C ILE A 448 11.77 -15.84 -17.87
N THR A 449 11.50 -17.15 -17.89
CA THR A 449 12.41 -18.21 -17.40
C THR A 449 13.84 -18.02 -17.89
N SER A 450 14.03 -17.69 -19.17
CA SER A 450 15.38 -17.49 -19.75
C SER A 450 16.14 -16.31 -19.15
N LEU A 451 15.44 -15.22 -18.79
CA LEU A 451 16.03 -14.05 -18.16
C LEU A 451 16.46 -14.36 -16.73
N VAL A 452 15.56 -14.95 -15.94
CA VAL A 452 15.86 -15.35 -14.55
C VAL A 452 16.98 -16.40 -14.53
N GLN A 453 16.95 -17.38 -15.44
CA GLN A 453 18.01 -18.37 -15.59
C GLN A 453 19.37 -17.72 -15.85
N ALA A 454 19.43 -16.69 -16.69
CA ALA A 454 20.67 -15.99 -17.00
C ALA A 454 21.29 -15.34 -15.76
N VAL A 455 20.47 -14.80 -14.84
CA VAL A 455 20.93 -14.18 -13.59
C VAL A 455 21.36 -15.23 -12.57
N VAL A 456 20.53 -16.25 -12.29
CA VAL A 456 20.86 -17.26 -11.26
C VAL A 456 22.06 -18.13 -11.62
N SER A 457 22.39 -18.25 -12.91
CA SER A 457 23.58 -18.97 -13.38
C SER A 457 24.88 -18.17 -13.25
N ARG A 458 24.83 -16.89 -12.85
CA ARG A 458 26.03 -16.07 -12.68
C ARG A 458 26.84 -16.51 -11.46
N ALA A 459 28.16 -16.41 -11.57
CA ALA A 459 29.07 -16.82 -10.50
C ALA A 459 28.96 -15.97 -9.22
N GLY A 460 28.47 -14.74 -9.31
CA GLY A 460 28.25 -13.87 -8.16
C GLY A 460 26.84 -13.94 -7.56
N TRP A 461 25.89 -14.61 -8.23
CA TRP A 461 24.53 -14.76 -7.72
C TRP A 461 24.52 -15.60 -6.44
N CYS A 462 23.82 -15.11 -5.41
CA CYS A 462 23.49 -15.86 -4.21
C CYS A 462 21.99 -15.70 -3.92
N GLY A 463 21.30 -16.79 -3.58
CA GLY A 463 19.89 -16.70 -3.18
C GLY A 463 19.72 -15.71 -2.02
N GLY A 464 18.73 -14.83 -2.09
CA GLY A 464 18.55 -13.70 -1.19
C GLY A 464 19.11 -12.38 -1.74
N ASN A 465 19.89 -12.41 -2.81
CA ASN A 465 20.21 -11.20 -3.56
C ASN A 465 18.96 -10.65 -4.27
N ALA A 466 18.99 -9.38 -4.64
CA ALA A 466 17.92 -8.74 -5.37
C ALA A 466 18.05 -8.93 -6.89
N MET A 467 16.91 -9.05 -7.58
CA MET A 467 16.83 -8.98 -9.04
C MET A 467 16.07 -7.74 -9.46
N ALA A 468 16.48 -7.09 -10.55
CA ALA A 468 15.71 -6.03 -11.16
C ALA A 468 15.30 -6.39 -12.60
N VAL A 469 14.04 -6.22 -12.93
CA VAL A 469 13.52 -6.31 -14.29
C VAL A 469 13.22 -4.90 -14.82
N VAL A 470 13.38 -4.72 -16.12
CA VAL A 470 13.07 -3.47 -16.80
C VAL A 470 12.05 -3.76 -17.90
N ILE A 471 11.01 -2.95 -17.95
CA ILE A 471 9.92 -3.07 -18.91
C ILE A 471 9.88 -1.78 -19.73
N GLY A 472 9.88 -1.92 -21.05
CA GLY A 472 9.69 -0.81 -21.99
C GLY A 472 8.92 -1.28 -23.21
N GLY A 473 8.68 -0.41 -24.21
CA GLY A 473 7.96 -0.81 -25.42
C GLY A 473 7.05 0.27 -26.00
N THR A 474 5.79 -0.05 -26.26
CA THR A 474 4.77 0.86 -26.79
C THR A 474 3.38 0.47 -26.31
N GLY A 475 2.48 1.45 -26.18
CA GLY A 475 1.11 1.23 -25.71
C GLY A 475 1.02 1.04 -24.20
N THR A 476 -0.17 1.28 -23.65
CA THR A 476 -0.33 1.53 -22.21
C THR A 476 -0.88 0.33 -21.46
N ARG A 477 -0.26 -0.03 -20.33
CA ARG A 477 -0.86 -0.86 -19.28
C ARG A 477 -0.58 -0.25 -17.93
N VAL A 478 -1.60 0.05 -17.14
CA VAL A 478 -1.43 0.67 -15.82
C VAL A 478 -1.60 -0.38 -14.73
N ALA A 479 -0.50 -0.73 -14.05
CA ALA A 479 -0.51 -1.62 -12.90
C ALA A 479 -0.49 -0.84 -11.58
N LYS A 480 -0.87 -1.50 -10.48
CA LYS A 480 -0.68 -0.94 -9.14
C LYS A 480 0.80 -0.95 -8.77
N SER A 481 1.28 0.14 -8.17
CA SER A 481 2.61 0.21 -7.54
C SER A 481 2.56 -0.22 -6.07
N TYR A 482 3.74 -0.29 -5.44
CA TYR A 482 3.88 -0.41 -4.00
C TYR A 482 3.18 0.74 -3.25
N ASP A 483 3.31 1.97 -3.74
CA ASP A 483 2.79 3.17 -3.08
C ASP A 483 1.26 3.27 -3.09
N GLN A 484 0.57 2.68 -4.08
CA GLN A 484 -0.88 2.58 -4.02
C GLN A 484 -1.35 1.55 -3.01
N THR A 485 -0.87 0.30 -3.15
CA THR A 485 -1.18 -0.77 -2.20
C THR A 485 -0.08 -1.81 -2.22
N THR A 486 0.51 -2.07 -1.05
CA THR A 486 1.51 -3.14 -0.90
C THR A 486 1.01 -4.52 -1.38
N GLY A 487 -0.25 -4.84 -1.14
CA GLY A 487 -0.87 -6.10 -1.60
C GLY A 487 -1.05 -6.21 -3.13
N GLY A 488 -1.11 -5.08 -3.83
CA GLY A 488 -1.25 -4.99 -5.29
C GLY A 488 0.07 -4.79 -6.04
N ALA A 489 1.18 -4.57 -5.32
CA ALA A 489 2.51 -4.37 -5.90
C ALA A 489 2.98 -5.60 -6.71
N PRO A 490 3.79 -5.43 -7.77
CA PRO A 490 4.21 -6.54 -8.63
C PRO A 490 4.91 -7.68 -7.88
N VAL A 491 4.70 -8.91 -8.35
CA VAL A 491 5.26 -10.14 -7.76
C VAL A 491 6.00 -10.96 -8.81
N LEU A 492 7.29 -11.19 -8.61
CA LEU A 492 8.05 -12.18 -9.36
C LEU A 492 7.73 -13.59 -8.81
N LYS A 493 7.16 -14.45 -9.65
CA LYS A 493 6.87 -15.84 -9.34
C LYS A 493 7.81 -16.75 -10.11
N VAL A 494 8.60 -17.54 -9.39
CA VAL A 494 9.60 -18.45 -9.99
C VAL A 494 9.39 -19.87 -9.47
N THR A 495 9.44 -20.84 -10.36
CA THR A 495 9.49 -22.26 -10.03
C THR A 495 10.83 -22.83 -10.53
N TYR A 496 11.47 -23.67 -9.73
CA TYR A 496 12.74 -24.31 -10.09
C TYR A 496 12.75 -25.81 -9.79
N ASP A 497 13.69 -26.53 -10.39
CA ASP A 497 13.94 -27.96 -10.12
C ASP A 497 14.91 -28.12 -8.95
N PRO A 498 14.47 -28.60 -7.77
CA PRO A 498 15.32 -28.71 -6.59
C PRO A 498 16.42 -29.78 -6.75
N ASP A 499 16.22 -30.77 -7.62
CA ASP A 499 17.22 -31.81 -7.88
C ASP A 499 18.36 -31.29 -8.79
N SER A 500 18.18 -30.12 -9.38
CA SER A 500 19.17 -29.47 -10.26
C SER A 500 20.12 -28.52 -9.53
N VAL A 501 19.99 -28.37 -8.20
CA VAL A 501 20.91 -27.56 -7.41
C VAL A 501 22.33 -28.12 -7.55
N PRO A 502 23.34 -27.32 -7.96
CA PRO A 502 24.70 -27.82 -8.17
C PRO A 502 25.29 -28.52 -6.94
N ALA A 503 26.15 -29.51 -7.17
CA ALA A 503 26.87 -30.21 -6.11
C ALA A 503 27.69 -29.20 -5.28
N GLY A 504 27.31 -29.01 -4.02
CA GLY A 504 27.78 -27.91 -3.17
C GLY A 504 26.66 -26.97 -2.67
N GLY A 505 25.41 -27.19 -3.10
CA GLY A 505 24.21 -26.53 -2.54
C GLY A 505 23.81 -25.21 -3.20
N GLY A 506 24.66 -24.66 -4.08
CA GLY A 506 24.50 -23.30 -4.60
C GLY A 506 24.63 -22.24 -3.51
N CYS A 507 25.03 -21.01 -3.84
CA CYS A 507 25.01 -19.92 -2.87
C CYS A 507 23.55 -19.54 -2.53
N ILE A 508 23.21 -19.54 -1.24
CA ILE A 508 21.95 -19.00 -0.69
C ILE A 508 22.20 -18.39 0.69
N ASN A 509 21.69 -17.18 0.91
CA ASN A 509 21.70 -16.47 2.17
C ASN A 509 20.52 -16.94 3.02
N LYS A 510 20.82 -17.67 4.10
CA LYS A 510 19.81 -18.13 5.07
C LYS A 510 20.01 -17.42 6.40
N SER A 511 18.96 -16.78 6.91
CA SER A 511 18.91 -16.33 8.29
C SER A 511 18.38 -17.44 9.19
N ILE A 512 19.03 -17.67 10.33
CA ILE A 512 18.61 -18.66 11.32
C ILE A 512 18.59 -17.98 12.67
N VAL A 513 17.42 -17.98 13.31
CA VAL A 513 17.25 -17.50 14.68
C VAL A 513 17.05 -18.71 15.58
N LYS A 514 17.89 -18.86 16.61
CA LYS A 514 17.75 -19.91 17.63
C LYS A 514 17.73 -19.31 19.02
N ARG A 515 16.88 -19.89 19.87
CA ARG A 515 16.80 -19.60 21.31
C ARG A 515 17.29 -20.81 22.10
N VAL A 516 17.68 -20.59 23.34
CA VAL A 516 17.98 -21.67 24.30
C VAL A 516 16.72 -22.53 24.44
N ALA A 517 16.85 -23.83 24.14
CA ALA A 517 15.70 -24.71 23.98
C ALA A 517 15.25 -25.39 25.28
N ILE A 518 16.19 -25.65 26.19
CA ILE A 518 15.95 -26.29 27.49
C ILE A 518 16.77 -25.58 28.57
N GLY A 519 16.30 -25.60 29.82
CA GLY A 519 16.97 -24.85 30.91
C GLY A 519 18.37 -25.33 31.32
N THR A 520 18.89 -26.42 30.73
CA THR A 520 20.29 -26.83 30.92
C THR A 520 21.19 -26.41 29.76
N ASP A 521 20.64 -25.71 28.77
CA ASP A 521 21.41 -25.12 27.67
C ASP A 521 21.86 -23.69 27.99
N ASP A 522 21.48 -23.16 29.14
CA ASP A 522 22.03 -21.95 29.72
C ASP A 522 22.52 -22.25 31.14
N ALA A 523 23.67 -21.67 31.50
CA ALA A 523 24.30 -21.94 32.77
C ALA A 523 25.25 -20.83 33.22
N GLU A 524 25.45 -20.75 34.53
CA GLU A 524 26.34 -19.79 35.17
C GLU A 524 27.35 -20.53 36.02
N GLN A 525 28.63 -20.22 35.85
CA GLN A 525 29.69 -20.82 36.65
C GLN A 525 30.43 -19.75 37.45
N ASN A 526 30.42 -19.90 38.77
CA ASN A 526 31.20 -19.07 39.67
C ASN A 526 32.69 -19.39 39.54
N THR A 527 33.50 -18.38 39.23
CA THR A 527 34.95 -18.52 39.00
C THR A 527 35.76 -18.79 40.28
N SER A 528 35.23 -18.43 41.44
CA SER A 528 35.94 -18.55 42.73
C SER A 528 35.89 -19.97 43.31
N ASN A 529 34.80 -20.70 43.07
CA ASN A 529 34.55 -22.03 43.65
C ASN A 529 34.17 -23.09 42.61
N ASN A 530 34.09 -22.73 41.32
CA ASN A 530 33.75 -23.57 40.19
C ASN A 530 32.36 -24.24 40.24
N THR A 531 31.42 -23.73 41.05
CA THR A 531 30.05 -24.25 41.07
C THR A 531 29.28 -23.79 39.84
N VAL A 532 28.48 -24.68 39.25
CA VAL A 532 27.68 -24.40 38.05
C VAL A 532 26.19 -24.45 38.40
N GLY A 533 25.47 -23.37 38.09
CA GLY A 533 24.01 -23.30 38.14
C GLY A 533 23.42 -23.47 36.74
N THR A 534 22.39 -24.31 36.60
CA THR A 534 21.68 -24.58 35.33
C THR A 534 20.16 -24.45 35.52
N SER A 535 19.75 -23.60 36.45
CA SER A 535 18.34 -23.45 36.82
C SER A 535 18.04 -22.05 37.35
N SER A 536 18.92 -21.09 37.04
CA SER A 536 18.69 -19.69 37.39
C SER A 536 17.50 -19.16 36.58
N SER A 537 16.84 -18.13 37.09
CA SER A 537 15.76 -17.45 36.38
C SER A 537 16.28 -16.34 35.45
N ASP A 538 17.56 -16.04 35.52
CA ASP A 538 18.27 -14.95 34.87
C ASP A 538 19.73 -15.34 34.61
N LEU A 539 20.38 -14.52 33.80
CA LEU A 539 21.81 -14.60 33.54
C LEU A 539 22.47 -13.35 34.10
N GLU A 540 23.24 -13.52 35.17
CA GLU A 540 24.05 -12.50 35.81
C GLU A 540 25.34 -12.29 35.01
N MET A 541 25.22 -11.54 33.93
CA MET A 541 26.33 -11.21 33.04
C MET A 541 27.47 -10.56 33.86
N MET A 542 28.61 -11.24 33.91
CA MET A 542 29.85 -10.91 34.64
C MET A 542 29.85 -11.18 36.15
N VAL A 543 28.91 -10.63 36.93
CA VAL A 543 28.99 -10.66 38.39
C VAL A 543 27.63 -10.83 39.05
N ASP A 544 27.53 -11.85 39.91
CA ASP A 544 26.53 -11.97 40.97
C ASP A 544 27.23 -11.73 42.33
N SER A 545 27.64 -12.83 42.98
CA SER A 545 28.39 -12.82 44.24
C SER A 545 29.91 -12.97 44.03
N ALA A 546 30.33 -13.30 42.82
CA ALA A 546 31.71 -13.34 42.32
C ALA A 546 31.67 -13.24 40.79
N ASP A 547 32.83 -13.12 40.14
CA ASP A 547 32.93 -13.20 38.68
C ASP A 547 32.41 -14.55 38.18
N GLN A 548 31.71 -14.55 37.06
CA GLN A 548 31.09 -15.74 36.50
C GLN A 548 31.41 -15.95 35.02
N PHE A 549 31.40 -17.21 34.61
CA PHE A 549 31.28 -17.59 33.20
C PHE A 549 29.82 -17.87 32.88
N ILE A 550 29.36 -17.31 31.76
CA ILE A 550 28.03 -17.58 31.21
C ILE A 550 28.17 -18.56 30.06
N GLY A 551 27.45 -19.66 30.14
CA GLY A 551 27.37 -20.69 29.11
C GLY A 551 26.03 -20.61 28.40
N LEU A 552 26.05 -20.57 27.07
CA LEU A 552 24.87 -20.60 26.22
C LEU A 552 25.05 -21.67 25.15
N ARG A 553 24.08 -22.55 24.99
CA ARG A 553 24.05 -23.63 24.00
C ARG A 553 22.81 -23.48 23.13
N PHE A 554 23.02 -23.52 21.82
CA PHE A 554 21.95 -23.46 20.83
C PHE A 554 21.90 -24.78 20.07
N GLN A 555 20.77 -25.47 20.16
CA GLN A 555 20.57 -26.76 19.50
C GLN A 555 20.14 -26.58 18.05
N SER A 556 20.47 -27.57 17.21
CA SER A 556 19.93 -27.70 15.85
C SER A 556 20.07 -26.44 15.01
N LEU A 557 21.25 -25.81 15.02
CA LEU A 557 21.52 -24.58 14.24
C LEU A 557 21.36 -24.79 12.73
N GLN A 558 21.37 -26.04 12.22
CA GLN A 558 21.13 -26.37 10.80
C GLN A 558 21.96 -25.52 9.81
N ILE A 559 23.18 -25.15 10.21
CA ILE A 559 24.15 -24.48 9.34
C ILE A 559 24.93 -25.56 8.59
N ALA A 560 24.96 -25.46 7.26
CA ALA A 560 25.70 -26.42 6.44
C ALA A 560 27.21 -26.30 6.70
N GLN A 561 27.92 -27.44 6.72
CA GLN A 561 29.36 -27.45 6.89
C GLN A 561 30.04 -26.66 5.76
N GLY A 562 30.91 -25.71 6.13
CA GLY A 562 31.61 -24.85 5.19
C GLY A 562 30.79 -23.64 4.70
N ALA A 563 29.59 -23.41 5.23
CA ALA A 563 28.83 -22.19 4.96
C ALA A 563 29.61 -20.95 5.42
N THR A 564 29.60 -19.90 4.58
CA THR A 564 30.15 -18.59 4.95
C THR A 564 29.17 -17.89 5.88
N ILE A 565 29.62 -17.54 7.09
CA ILE A 565 28.81 -16.75 8.03
C ILE A 565 28.90 -15.27 7.63
N ILE A 566 27.78 -14.69 7.21
CA ILE A 566 27.69 -13.29 6.78
C ILE A 566 27.57 -12.36 7.98
N ASN A 567 26.67 -12.70 8.91
CA ASN A 567 26.45 -11.99 10.16
C ASN A 567 26.01 -12.98 11.24
N ALA A 568 26.44 -12.77 12.48
CA ALA A 568 26.00 -13.53 13.64
C ALA A 568 26.09 -12.65 14.88
N TYR A 569 25.05 -12.67 15.72
CA TYR A 569 25.01 -11.94 16.97
C TYR A 569 24.17 -12.70 17.99
N LEU A 570 24.37 -12.37 19.27
CA LEU A 570 23.53 -12.82 20.37
C LEU A 570 22.60 -11.67 20.75
N GLN A 571 21.32 -11.98 20.98
CA GLN A 571 20.34 -11.01 21.43
C GLN A 571 19.89 -11.39 22.85
N PHE A 572 19.89 -10.41 23.75
CA PHE A 572 19.49 -10.56 25.15
C PHE A 572 18.32 -9.62 25.45
N THR A 573 17.45 -10.05 26.37
CA THR A 573 16.41 -9.20 26.96
C THR A 573 16.77 -8.93 28.40
N ALA A 574 16.87 -7.66 28.79
CA ALA A 574 17.15 -7.29 30.17
C ALA A 574 15.98 -7.68 31.07
N LYS A 575 16.28 -8.37 32.18
CA LYS A 575 15.26 -8.71 33.20
C LYS A 575 14.87 -7.49 34.04
N ASP A 576 15.85 -6.69 34.43
CA ASP A 576 15.69 -5.52 35.29
C ASP A 576 16.39 -4.30 34.68
N GLY A 577 15.97 -3.09 35.08
CA GLY A 577 16.62 -1.85 34.65
C GLY A 577 18.07 -1.77 35.12
N GLY A 578 19.00 -1.55 34.17
CA GLY A 578 20.44 -1.59 34.43
C GLY A 578 20.94 -0.55 35.43
N SER A 579 22.09 -0.83 36.04
CA SER A 579 22.87 0.16 36.80
C SER A 579 23.70 1.02 35.84
N ALA A 580 23.95 2.29 36.19
CA ALA A 580 24.79 3.17 35.38
C ALA A 580 26.25 2.67 35.35
N GLY A 581 26.73 2.21 34.19
CA GLY A 581 28.11 1.77 33.98
C GLY A 581 28.31 1.11 32.61
N THR A 582 29.54 1.12 32.11
CA THR A 582 29.96 0.34 30.94
C THR A 582 30.45 -1.03 31.37
N ILE A 583 30.03 -2.08 30.67
CA ILE A 583 30.51 -3.45 30.89
C ILE A 583 31.25 -3.89 29.62
N ASP A 584 32.48 -4.35 29.80
CA ASP A 584 33.29 -4.97 28.75
C ASP A 584 33.29 -6.47 28.99
N MET A 585 32.86 -7.24 27.99
CA MET A 585 32.84 -8.71 28.04
C MET A 585 33.55 -9.28 26.82
N SER A 586 34.04 -10.49 26.93
CA SER A 586 34.56 -11.24 25.78
C SER A 586 33.68 -12.45 25.52
N ILE A 587 33.23 -12.60 24.28
CA ILE A 587 32.41 -13.72 23.83
C ILE A 587 33.33 -14.74 23.16
N TYR A 588 33.20 -16.01 23.54
CA TYR A 588 33.91 -17.14 22.97
C TYR A 588 32.92 -18.17 22.45
N GLY A 589 33.25 -18.86 21.35
CA GLY A 589 32.64 -20.14 21.02
C GLY A 589 33.38 -21.29 21.70
N GLU A 590 32.67 -22.36 22.08
CA GLU A 590 33.30 -23.63 22.46
C GLU A 590 33.91 -24.30 21.21
N ASP A 591 35.18 -24.70 21.30
CA ASP A 591 35.91 -25.37 20.22
C ASP A 591 35.59 -26.88 20.21
N THR A 592 34.35 -27.21 19.87
CA THR A 592 33.84 -28.58 19.72
C THR A 592 32.66 -28.60 18.75
N ASP A 593 32.63 -29.61 17.88
CA ASP A 593 31.61 -29.74 16.81
C ASP A 593 30.16 -29.87 17.35
N ASP A 594 29.97 -30.67 18.41
CA ASP A 594 28.67 -30.87 19.07
C ASP A 594 28.83 -30.67 20.59
N ALA A 595 28.55 -29.45 21.03
CA ALA A 595 28.64 -29.06 22.43
C ALA A 595 27.66 -29.88 23.29
N THR A 596 28.15 -30.46 24.38
CA THR A 596 27.27 -31.14 25.35
C THR A 596 26.48 -30.14 26.20
N THR A 597 25.27 -30.53 26.62
CA THR A 597 24.44 -29.77 27.57
C THR A 597 25.22 -29.43 28.85
N PHE A 598 24.91 -28.29 29.48
CA PHE A 598 25.56 -27.94 30.74
C PHE A 598 25.10 -28.87 31.87
N SER A 599 25.96 -29.04 32.87
CA SER A 599 25.65 -29.84 34.06
C SER A 599 26.11 -29.12 35.32
N THR A 600 25.56 -29.52 36.46
CA THR A 600 25.96 -29.02 37.79
C THR A 600 27.33 -29.53 38.26
N GLY A 601 28.05 -30.29 37.41
CA GLY A 601 29.43 -30.71 37.68
C GLY A 601 30.35 -29.49 37.80
N THR A 602 31.29 -29.55 38.74
CA THR A 602 32.21 -28.43 38.96
C THR A 602 33.05 -28.12 37.73
N ASN A 603 33.22 -26.84 37.43
CA ASN A 603 34.02 -26.33 36.32
C ASN A 603 33.53 -26.77 34.91
N ASN A 604 32.23 -27.02 34.71
CA ASN A 604 31.70 -27.50 33.43
C ASN A 604 31.76 -26.48 32.29
N ILE A 605 31.78 -25.18 32.58
CA ILE A 605 31.90 -24.09 31.59
C ILE A 605 33.36 -23.70 31.43
N GLY A 606 34.03 -23.34 32.54
CA GLY A 606 35.40 -22.83 32.53
C GLY A 606 36.49 -23.83 32.13
N SER A 607 36.16 -25.12 31.97
CA SER A 607 37.07 -26.14 31.45
C SER A 607 36.92 -26.45 29.97
N ARG A 608 35.91 -25.87 29.29
CA ARG A 608 35.67 -26.12 27.86
C ARG A 608 36.77 -25.48 27.03
N ALA A 609 37.16 -26.14 25.94
CA ALA A 609 38.08 -25.55 24.97
C ALA A 609 37.38 -24.37 24.29
N LEU A 610 38.06 -23.24 24.17
CA LEU A 610 37.49 -22.02 23.62
C LEU A 610 38.19 -21.65 22.30
N THR A 611 37.40 -21.12 21.39
CA THR A 611 37.87 -20.44 20.18
C THR A 611 38.51 -19.08 20.52
N SER A 612 38.91 -18.31 19.51
CA SER A 612 39.28 -16.90 19.70
C SER A 612 38.08 -16.06 20.14
N ALA A 613 38.32 -15.07 21.02
CA ALA A 613 37.27 -14.20 21.53
C ALA A 613 36.91 -13.05 20.56
N VAL A 614 35.70 -12.52 20.71
CA VAL A 614 35.30 -11.18 20.26
C VAL A 614 34.93 -10.32 21.46
N ASP A 615 35.38 -9.07 21.47
CA ASP A 615 35.06 -8.13 22.55
C ASP A 615 33.67 -7.51 22.33
N TRP A 616 32.85 -7.57 23.37
CA TRP A 616 31.58 -6.87 23.47
C TRP A 616 31.76 -5.68 24.41
N VAL A 617 31.84 -4.49 23.80
CA VAL A 617 31.95 -3.21 24.50
C VAL A 617 30.58 -2.54 24.46
N SER A 618 29.94 -2.36 25.61
CA SER A 618 28.63 -1.68 25.67
C SER A 618 28.79 -0.18 25.39
N SER A 619 28.14 0.37 24.36
CA SER A 619 27.97 1.82 24.21
C SER A 619 26.90 2.34 25.18
N THR A 620 26.93 3.64 25.49
CA THR A 620 26.15 4.36 26.51
C THR A 620 24.61 4.29 26.41
N GLU A 621 24.04 3.45 25.55
CA GLU A 621 22.61 3.32 25.25
C GLU A 621 22.11 1.86 25.36
N MET A 622 22.43 1.16 26.45
CA MET A 622 21.57 0.05 26.90
C MET A 622 20.58 0.62 27.91
N ILE A 623 19.47 1.17 27.42
CA ILE A 623 18.31 1.62 28.22
C ILE A 623 17.17 0.63 28.02
#